data_AF-A0A7C2KGA5-F1
#
_entry.id   AF-A0A7C2KGA5-F1
#
_cell.length_a   1.000
_cell.length_b   1.000
_cell.length_c   1.000
_cell.angle_alpha   90.00
_cell.angle_beta   90.00
_cell.angle_gamma   90.00
#
_symmetry.space_group_name_H-M   'P 1'
#
loop_
_entity.id
_entity.type
_entity.pdbx_description
1 polymer ?
#
loop_
_entity_poly.entity_id
_entity_poly.type
_entity_poly.pdbx_seq_one_letter_code
_entity_poly.pdbx_strand_id
1 'polypeptide(L)' 'SSAVYVNASTRFTDGQAFGMGAEIGISTNKLHARGPMGLKELTTKKFIIMGEGQIRD' A
#
# COMPACT_ATOMS: atom_id res chain seq x y z
N SER A 1 -14.77 3.71 2.84
CA SER A 1 -13.79 4.68 3.34
C SER A 1 -12.38 4.13 3.24
N SER A 2 -11.37 4.96 2.95
CA SER A 2 -9.94 4.56 2.88
C SER A 2 -9.17 4.80 4.19
N ALA A 3 -9.73 5.60 5.11
CA ALA A 3 -9.26 5.77 6.48
C ALA A 3 -10.47 5.89 7.42
N VAL A 4 -10.35 5.39 8.65
CA VAL A 4 -11.37 5.50 9.70
C VAL A 4 -10.70 6.06 10.95
N TYR A 5 -11.27 7.14 11.48
CA TYR A 5 -10.74 7.86 12.63
C TYR A 5 -11.72 7.77 13.80
N VAL A 6 -11.18 7.80 15.02
CA VAL A 6 -11.94 7.99 16.27
C VAL A 6 -11.32 9.18 16.98
N ASN A 7 -12.12 10.22 17.27
CA ASN A 7 -11.70 11.46 17.94
C ASN A 7 -10.49 12.18 17.28
N ALA A 8 -10.34 12.06 15.97
CA ALA A 8 -9.27 12.71 15.22
C ALA A 8 -9.83 13.39 13.96
N SER A 9 -9.20 14.50 13.57
CA SER A 9 -9.59 15.27 12.39
C SER A 9 -9.37 14.49 11.10
N THR A 10 -10.29 14.58 10.16
CA THR A 10 -10.18 13.92 8.84
C THR A 10 -9.05 14.49 7.98
N ARG A 11 -8.53 15.69 8.31
CA ARG A 11 -7.36 16.30 7.66
C ARG A 11 -6.05 15.53 7.88
N PHE A 12 -6.03 14.56 8.80
CA PHE A 12 -4.87 13.68 9.00
C PHE A 12 -4.70 12.62 7.90
N THR A 13 -5.59 12.57 6.89
CA THR A 13 -5.44 11.66 5.74
C THR A 13 -4.39 12.20 4.79
N ASP A 14 -3.12 12.13 5.20
CA ASP A 14 -1.96 12.65 4.49
C ASP A 14 -0.76 11.72 4.77
N GLY A 15 0.02 11.40 3.75
CA GLY A 15 1.13 10.46 3.83
C GLY A 15 2.25 10.91 4.76
N GLN A 16 2.44 12.23 4.96
CA GLN A 16 3.40 12.73 5.94
C GLN A 16 2.87 12.52 7.37
N ALA A 17 1.58 12.77 7.60
CA ALA A 17 0.92 12.48 8.88
C ALA A 17 0.84 10.97 9.20
N PHE A 18 0.83 10.12 8.18
CA PHE A 18 0.85 8.65 8.30
C PHE A 18 2.26 8.05 8.36
N GLY A 19 3.32 8.87 8.37
CA GLY A 19 4.70 8.41 8.48
C GLY A 19 5.26 7.76 7.21
N MET A 20 4.62 7.97 6.06
CA MET A 20 5.03 7.46 4.75
C MET A 20 6.05 8.38 4.05
N GLY A 21 6.34 9.54 4.64
CA GLY A 21 7.34 10.50 4.20
C GLY A 21 6.84 11.40 3.07
N ALA A 22 6.53 10.83 1.92
CA ALA A 22 5.99 11.52 0.75
C ALA A 22 4.80 10.75 0.17
N GLU A 23 3.84 11.48 -0.38
CA GLU A 23 2.63 10.93 -0.99
C GLU A 23 2.51 11.39 -2.45
N ILE A 24 2.18 10.48 -3.37
CA ILE A 24 1.81 10.82 -4.75
C ILE A 24 0.33 11.22 -4.84
N GLY A 25 -0.52 10.57 -4.05
CA GLY A 25 -1.93 10.92 -3.88
C GLY A 25 -2.72 9.88 -3.09
N ILE A 26 -4.01 10.16 -2.83
CA ILE A 26 -4.89 9.30 -2.03
C ILE A 26 -5.69 8.37 -2.96
N SER A 27 -5.51 7.06 -2.83
CA SER A 27 -6.35 6.08 -3.52
C SER A 27 -7.63 5.75 -2.74
N THR A 28 -8.78 5.78 -3.43
CA THR A 28 -10.07 5.32 -2.90
C THR A 28 -10.45 3.91 -3.39
N ASN A 29 -9.68 3.35 -4.33
CA ASN A 29 -9.89 2.01 -4.87
C ASN A 29 -9.54 0.91 -3.85
N LYS A 30 -10.21 -0.24 -3.95
CA LYS A 30 -10.06 -1.36 -3.00
C LYS A 30 -8.91 -2.31 -3.35
N LEU A 31 -8.47 -2.34 -4.60
CA LEU A 31 -7.42 -3.24 -5.08
C LEU A 31 -6.10 -2.46 -5.26
N HIS A 32 -4.97 -3.13 -5.04
CA HIS A 32 -3.60 -2.62 -5.12
C HIS A 32 -3.18 -1.66 -3.99
N ALA A 33 -3.70 -0.44 -3.96
CA ALA A 33 -3.37 0.57 -2.94
C ALA A 33 -4.62 1.34 -2.52
N ARG A 34 -4.77 1.60 -1.22
CA ARG A 34 -5.93 2.29 -0.64
C ARG A 34 -5.50 3.18 0.52
N GLY A 35 -5.86 4.46 0.48
CA GLY A 35 -5.33 5.49 1.37
C GLY A 35 -4.15 6.22 0.72
N PRO A 36 -3.33 6.93 1.50
CA PRO A 36 -2.13 7.61 1.01
C PRO A 36 -1.18 6.65 0.29
N MET A 37 -0.76 6.98 -0.93
CA MET A 37 0.16 6.17 -1.73
C MET A 37 1.60 6.69 -1.64
N GLY A 38 2.47 5.92 -0.98
CA GLY A 38 3.91 6.14 -0.93
C GLY A 38 4.66 5.21 -1.88
N LEU A 39 5.96 5.03 -1.65
CA LEU A 39 6.84 4.28 -2.55
C LEU A 39 6.47 2.79 -2.67
N LYS A 40 5.97 2.17 -1.59
CA LYS A 40 5.61 0.74 -1.57
C LYS A 40 4.37 0.46 -2.39
N GLU A 41 3.43 1.41 -2.41
CA GLU A 41 2.19 1.35 -3.15
C GLU A 41 2.40 1.49 -4.67
N LEU A 42 3.62 1.78 -5.12
CA LEU A 42 4.05 1.78 -6.53
C LEU A 42 4.78 0.49 -6.96
N THR A 43 4.85 -0.51 -6.08
CA THR A 43 5.54 -1.77 -6.35
C THR A 43 4.54 -2.93 -6.55
N THR A 44 4.97 -3.97 -7.26
CA THR A 44 4.20 -5.22 -7.41
C THR A 44 4.96 -6.39 -6.80
N LYS A 45 4.25 -7.46 -6.43
CA LYS A 45 4.83 -8.68 -5.87
C LYS A 45 4.96 -9.73 -6.97
N LYS A 46 6.11 -10.38 -7.02
CA LYS A 46 6.34 -11.56 -7.87
C LYS A 46 6.84 -12.71 -7.02
N PHE A 47 6.47 -13.94 -7.40
CA PHE A 47 7.06 -15.14 -6.83
C PHE A 47 8.40 -15.42 -7.53
N ILE A 48 9.42 -15.74 -6.75
CA ILE A 48 10.71 -16.20 -7.24
C ILE A 48 10.90 -17.59 -6.65
N ILE A 49 11.00 -18.60 -7.52
CA ILE A 49 11.21 -19.99 -7.13
C ILE A 49 12.60 -20.38 -7.63
N MET A 50 13.48 -20.75 -6.71
CA MET A 50 14.81 -21.25 -7.02
C MET A 50 14.79 -22.77 -6.87
N GLY A 51 15.17 -23.49 -7.92
CA GLY A 51 15.04 -24.94 -7.99
C GLY A 51 16.30 -25.63 -8.49
N GLU A 52 16.37 -26.93 -8.21
CA GLU A 52 17.44 -27.85 -8.60
C GLU A 52 16.81 -29.19 -9.02
N GLY A 53 15.87 -29.14 -9.97
CA GLY A 53 15.24 -30.34 -10.53
C GLY A 53 13.89 -30.75 -9.94
N GLN A 54 13.14 -29.82 -9.32
CA GLN A 54 11.77 -30.11 -8.85
C GLN A 54 10.86 -30.38 -10.05
N ILE A 55 10.14 -31.50 -9.99
CA ILE A 55 9.15 -31.94 -10.97
C ILE A 55 7.77 -31.83 -10.32
N ARG A 56 6.76 -31.42 -11.09
CA ARG A 56 5.36 -31.38 -10.63
C ARG A 56 4.66 -32.63 -11.14
N ASP A 57 4.00 -33.36 -10.25
CA ASP A 57 3.13 -34.49 -10.60
C ASP A 57 1.92 -34.05 -11.45
#